data_AF-A0A0S8FLL3-F1
#
_entry.id   AF-A0A0S8FLL3-F1
#
_cell.length_a   1.000
_cell.length_b   1.000
_cell.length_c   1.000
_cell.angle_alpha   90.00
_cell.angle_beta   90.00
_cell.angle_gamma   90.00
#
_symmetry.space_group_name_H-M   'P 1'
#
loop_
_entity.id
_entity.type
_entity.pdbx_description
1 polymer ?
#
loop_
_entity_poly.entity_id
_entity_poly.type
_entity_poly.pdbx_seq_one_letter_code
_entity_poly.pdbx_strand_id
1 'polypeptide(L)'
;MSVLVIEINDSGLLAGGQAGCRQLGAGYALVEDGRILVGDAAREQARLRPRAVTNRFWRDFAVGASESAPVAPADLVCAQLGQVREQLGEAPVGDVIFTVPGFFGREALGMLLGVAREAGLAARGLVDSAVAATTQADHRSLMHLDLHLHMGVLTEIVAAEAFHRGEVQVAEGSGLAGLEQAWIATIAEAFVRQTRFDPLHHAATEQVLFENLWSWLEALGDRREIQIEIEAEDRRLSAVLSRAQLIHAVEPHYERLLRLVQAAQAARGVETALLARRTARLPGFSDRLLEIGLDVQALDSAAALEGAAARSAHIVSGEESVRFVTSLPRLGHRSVATAPPNPAAADDRPQPTHLVQGSVAWAISETPLEIGVSPSSEHRPVAVRDKMEGVSRSHCLVYRKAGAVVVEDASRYGTWVNDIRVSGSMELRAGDELRVGSPGSRMLLVSARG
;
A
#
# COMPACT_ATOMS: atom_id res chain seq x y z
N MET A 1 13.64 13.04 21.74
CA MET A 1 13.62 11.59 22.04
C MET A 1 13.80 10.86 20.72
N SER A 2 14.53 9.74 20.70
CA SER A 2 14.67 8.94 19.49
C SER A 2 13.38 8.15 19.26
N VAL A 3 12.77 8.33 18.09
CA VAL A 3 11.57 7.60 17.66
C VAL A 3 12.00 6.31 16.99
N LEU A 4 11.34 5.20 17.32
CA LEU A 4 11.49 3.94 16.60
C LEU A 4 10.45 3.92 15.47
N VAL A 5 10.89 3.63 14.25
CA VAL A 5 9.99 3.41 13.12
C VAL A 5 10.02 1.93 12.76
N ILE A 6 8.85 1.34 12.53
CA ILE A 6 8.67 -0.04 12.07
C ILE A 6 7.92 -0.01 10.74
N GLU A 7 8.50 -0.57 9.70
CA GLU A 7 7.87 -0.74 8.40
C GLU A 7 7.12 -2.06 8.33
N ILE A 8 5.82 -1.96 8.04
CA ILE A 8 4.98 -3.12 7.77
C ILE A 8 5.06 -3.46 6.28
N ASN A 9 5.86 -4.47 5.95
CA ASN A 9 5.84 -5.13 4.65
C ASN A 9 6.11 -6.62 4.85
N ASP A 10 5.17 -7.46 4.44
CA ASP A 10 5.21 -8.91 4.65
C ASP A 10 6.35 -9.61 3.88
N SER A 11 6.98 -8.98 2.89
CA SER A 11 8.23 -9.52 2.29
C SER A 11 9.44 -9.43 3.21
N GLY A 12 9.37 -8.58 4.23
CA GLY A 12 10.42 -8.37 5.22
C GLY A 12 10.14 -7.11 6.03
N LEU A 13 9.76 -7.25 7.29
CA LEU A 13 9.59 -6.12 8.19
C LEU A 13 10.94 -5.50 8.46
N LEU A 14 10.98 -4.17 8.54
CA LEU A 14 12.17 -3.41 8.91
C LEU A 14 11.87 -2.56 10.14
N ALA A 15 12.87 -2.31 10.97
CA ALA A 15 12.77 -1.28 12.00
C ALA A 15 14.04 -0.45 12.07
N GLY A 16 13.91 0.81 12.43
CA GLY A 16 15.04 1.71 12.48
C GLY A 16 14.71 3.09 13.00
N GLY A 17 15.72 3.94 12.93
CA GLY A 17 15.65 5.36 13.22
C GLY A 17 16.82 6.07 12.55
N GLN A 18 17.24 7.21 13.08
CA GLN A 18 18.37 7.97 12.49
C GLN A 18 19.73 7.24 12.54
N ALA A 19 19.85 6.16 13.33
CA ALA A 19 21.10 5.42 13.52
C ALA A 19 21.24 4.16 12.62
N GLY A 20 20.26 3.90 11.74
CA GLY A 20 20.26 2.77 10.81
C GLY A 20 18.98 1.94 10.86
N CYS A 21 18.89 0.94 9.98
CA CYS A 21 17.78 0.00 9.87
C CYS A 21 18.21 -1.43 10.20
N ARG A 22 17.27 -2.23 10.68
CA ARG A 22 17.39 -3.66 10.99
C ARG A 22 16.27 -4.42 10.29
N GLN A 23 16.60 -5.55 9.68
CA GLN A 23 15.60 -6.48 9.17
C GLN A 23 15.06 -7.33 10.33
N LEU A 24 13.74 -7.47 10.37
CA LEU A 24 13.00 -8.14 11.44
C LEU A 24 12.37 -9.47 11.00
N GLY A 25 12.45 -9.78 9.71
CA GLY A 25 12.02 -11.05 9.12
C GLY A 25 10.77 -10.93 8.25
N ALA A 26 10.59 -11.92 7.37
CA ALA A 26 9.44 -12.00 6.46
C ALA A 26 8.15 -12.46 7.17
N GLY A 27 7.00 -12.17 6.58
CA GLY A 27 5.66 -12.54 7.05
C GLY A 27 5.33 -14.01 6.86
N TYR A 28 6.12 -14.90 7.48
CA TYR A 28 5.91 -16.35 7.50
C TYR A 28 5.59 -16.81 8.91
N ALA A 29 4.70 -17.79 9.02
CA ALA A 29 4.35 -18.43 10.28
C ALA A 29 4.19 -19.95 10.09
N LEU A 30 4.89 -20.73 10.91
CA LEU A 30 4.72 -22.18 11.05
C LEU A 30 3.82 -22.43 12.26
N VAL A 31 2.69 -23.08 12.04
CA VAL A 31 1.71 -23.42 13.09
C VAL A 31 1.66 -24.93 13.25
N GLU A 32 2.12 -25.43 14.40
CA GLU A 32 2.15 -26.87 14.70
C GLU A 32 1.95 -27.08 16.21
N ASP A 33 1.07 -28.02 16.58
CA ASP A 33 0.80 -28.39 17.98
C ASP A 33 0.51 -27.21 18.92
N GLY A 34 -0.20 -26.19 18.42
CA GLY A 34 -0.53 -24.98 19.16
C GLY A 34 0.64 -24.02 19.38
N ARG A 35 1.80 -24.27 18.76
CA ARG A 35 2.95 -23.37 18.75
C ARG A 35 3.01 -22.59 17.45
N ILE A 36 3.47 -21.34 17.55
CA ILE A 36 3.64 -20.44 16.42
C ILE A 36 5.11 -20.05 16.36
N LEU A 37 5.79 -20.43 15.28
CA LEU A 37 7.10 -19.91 14.92
C LEU A 37 6.90 -18.90 13.79
N VAL A 38 7.51 -17.73 13.86
CA VAL A 38 7.33 -16.63 12.90
C VAL A 38 8.66 -16.13 12.34
N GLY A 39 8.59 -15.36 11.25
CA GLY A 39 9.76 -14.71 10.67
C GLY A 39 10.58 -15.64 9.76
N ASP A 40 11.88 -15.36 9.65
CA ASP A 40 12.77 -16.12 8.77
C ASP A 40 12.91 -17.59 9.17
N ALA A 41 12.86 -17.90 10.46
CA ALA A 41 12.86 -19.28 10.94
C ALA A 41 11.65 -20.09 10.43
N ALA A 42 10.48 -19.45 10.27
CA ALA A 42 9.33 -20.08 9.62
C ALA A 42 9.49 -20.15 8.10
N ARG A 43 10.11 -19.14 7.49
CA ARG A 43 10.42 -19.10 6.05
C ARG A 43 11.35 -20.26 5.64
N GLU A 44 12.36 -20.57 6.44
CA GLU A 44 13.27 -21.71 6.25
C GLU A 44 12.56 -23.08 6.26
N GLN A 45 11.36 -23.16 6.86
CA GLN A 45 10.56 -24.38 6.88
C GLN A 45 9.50 -24.42 5.76
N ALA A 46 9.35 -23.37 4.96
CA ALA A 46 8.22 -23.19 4.05
C ALA A 46 8.12 -24.26 2.96
N ARG A 47 9.25 -24.81 2.48
CA ARG A 47 9.25 -25.91 1.48
C ARG A 47 9.31 -27.28 2.11
N LEU A 48 9.89 -27.39 3.30
CA LEU A 48 9.96 -28.64 4.05
C LEU A 48 8.59 -29.01 4.65
N ARG A 49 7.80 -28.02 5.05
CA ARG A 49 6.52 -28.17 5.76
C ARG A 49 5.41 -27.29 5.16
N PRO A 50 5.10 -27.39 3.85
CA PRO A 50 4.24 -26.43 3.15
C PRO A 50 2.78 -26.40 3.64
N ARG A 51 2.31 -27.47 4.32
CA ARG A 51 0.96 -27.52 4.90
C ARG A 51 0.86 -26.85 6.28
N ALA A 52 1.99 -26.68 6.96
CA ALA A 52 2.05 -26.10 8.30
C ALA A 52 2.50 -24.63 8.28
N VAL A 53 3.09 -24.18 7.17
CA VAL A 53 3.54 -22.79 6.98
C VAL A 53 2.50 -21.97 6.22
N THR A 54 2.11 -20.84 6.78
CA THR A 54 1.35 -19.79 6.09
C THR A 54 2.21 -18.53 5.94
N ASN A 55 2.03 -17.81 4.84
CA ASN A 55 2.69 -16.54 4.60
C ASN A 55 1.73 -15.45 4.10
N ARG A 56 0.42 -15.65 4.31
CA ARG A 56 -0.65 -14.77 3.84
C ARG A 56 -1.28 -13.93 4.95
N PHE A 57 -0.94 -14.22 6.20
CA PHE A 57 -1.64 -13.64 7.36
C PHE A 57 -1.59 -12.12 7.43
N TRP A 58 -0.52 -11.45 6.98
CA TRP A 58 -0.51 -9.97 6.91
C TRP A 58 -1.50 -9.42 5.88
N ARG A 59 -1.58 -10.05 4.71
CA ARG A 59 -2.56 -9.70 3.69
C ARG A 59 -3.97 -9.95 4.22
N ASP A 60 -4.21 -11.13 4.77
CA ASP A 60 -5.53 -11.55 5.26
C ASP A 60 -5.98 -10.67 6.45
N PHE A 61 -5.04 -10.28 7.32
CA PHE A 61 -5.22 -9.29 8.38
C PHE A 61 -5.62 -7.91 7.82
N ALA A 62 -4.95 -7.45 6.76
CA ALA A 62 -5.20 -6.13 6.19
C ALA A 62 -6.54 -6.03 5.45
N VAL A 63 -6.96 -7.10 4.77
CA VAL A 63 -8.20 -7.15 3.98
C VAL A 63 -9.41 -7.69 4.75
N GLY A 64 -9.21 -8.20 5.98
CA GLY A 64 -10.28 -8.78 6.80
C GLY A 64 -10.80 -10.11 6.26
N ALA A 65 -9.93 -10.94 5.66
CA ALA A 65 -10.32 -12.24 5.13
C ALA A 65 -10.61 -13.22 6.27
N SER A 66 -11.79 -13.84 6.24
CA SER A 66 -12.17 -14.92 7.15
C SER A 66 -11.92 -16.26 6.48
N GLU A 67 -10.66 -16.68 6.36
CA GLU A 67 -10.36 -18.07 6.02
C GLU A 67 -10.52 -18.96 7.26
N SER A 68 -10.97 -20.21 7.06
CA SER A 68 -11.00 -21.24 8.11
C SER A 68 -9.57 -21.74 8.39
N ALA A 69 -8.73 -20.86 8.93
CA ALA A 69 -7.39 -21.18 9.41
C ALA A 69 -7.45 -21.63 10.88
N PRO A 70 -6.54 -22.51 11.33
CA PRO A 70 -6.50 -22.94 12.73
C PRO A 70 -6.14 -21.81 13.71
N VAL A 71 -5.50 -20.75 13.22
CA VAL A 71 -5.09 -19.56 13.99
C VAL A 71 -5.52 -18.32 13.20
N ALA A 72 -6.09 -17.33 13.88
CA ALA A 72 -6.56 -16.12 13.23
C ALA A 72 -5.37 -15.27 12.72
N PRO A 73 -5.53 -14.55 11.60
CA PRO A 73 -4.46 -13.67 11.10
C PRO A 73 -3.95 -12.67 12.13
N ALA A 74 -4.84 -12.12 12.97
CA ALA A 74 -4.47 -11.17 14.03
C ALA A 74 -3.55 -11.80 15.09
N ASP A 75 -3.74 -13.07 15.44
CA ASP A 75 -2.88 -13.78 16.40
C ASP A 75 -1.49 -14.02 15.81
N LEU A 76 -1.40 -14.31 14.50
CA LEU A 76 -0.13 -14.47 13.79
C LEU A 76 0.62 -13.14 13.66
N VAL A 77 -0.10 -12.04 13.38
CA VAL A 77 0.47 -10.69 13.42
C VAL A 77 0.99 -10.36 14.82
N CYS A 78 0.22 -10.71 15.87
CA CYS A 78 0.62 -10.51 17.27
C CYS A 78 1.91 -11.27 17.59
N ALA A 79 1.97 -12.55 17.22
CA ALA A 79 3.15 -13.38 17.42
C ALA A 79 4.38 -12.79 16.71
N GLN A 80 4.23 -12.31 15.46
CA GLN A 80 5.34 -11.69 14.74
C GLN A 80 5.78 -10.37 15.38
N LEU A 81 4.85 -9.49 15.75
CA LEU A 81 5.19 -8.25 16.45
C LEU A 81 5.82 -8.51 17.83
N GLY A 82 5.44 -9.61 18.50
CA GLY A 82 6.11 -10.08 19.72
C GLY A 82 7.58 -10.45 19.47
N GLN A 83 7.85 -11.24 18.42
CA GLN A 83 9.22 -11.54 17.99
C GLN A 83 10.00 -10.26 17.63
N VAL A 84 9.35 -9.29 16.96
CA VAL A 84 9.96 -7.98 16.70
C VAL A 84 10.34 -7.29 18.00
N ARG A 85 9.45 -7.27 19.00
CA ARG A 85 9.71 -6.66 20.32
C ARG A 85 10.91 -7.31 21.00
N GLU A 86 11.01 -8.65 20.96
CA GLU A 86 12.14 -9.42 21.50
C GLU A 86 13.46 -9.05 20.80
N GLN A 87 13.45 -8.99 19.46
CA GLN A 87 14.64 -8.62 18.68
C GLN A 87 15.12 -7.20 18.96
N LEU A 88 14.22 -6.27 19.30
CA LEU A 88 14.55 -4.90 19.69
C LEU A 88 15.17 -4.82 21.10
N GLY A 89 15.05 -5.89 21.91
CA GLY A 89 15.65 -6.03 23.23
C GLY A 89 14.88 -5.35 24.36
N GLU A 90 15.33 -5.56 25.61
CA GLU A 90 14.61 -5.14 26.84
C GLU A 90 14.55 -3.62 27.08
N ALA A 91 15.27 -2.81 26.30
CA ALA A 91 15.25 -1.37 26.45
C ALA A 91 13.81 -0.83 26.27
N PRO A 92 13.42 0.23 27.01
CA PRO A 92 12.16 0.90 26.76
C PRO A 92 12.11 1.38 25.32
N VAL A 93 11.14 0.89 24.56
CA VAL A 93 10.85 1.42 23.24
C VAL A 93 10.16 2.76 23.46
N GLY A 94 10.75 3.84 22.93
CA GLY A 94 10.15 5.17 22.98
C GLY A 94 8.90 5.27 22.10
N ASP A 95 8.67 6.44 21.51
CA ASP A 95 7.56 6.59 20.55
C ASP A 95 7.76 5.62 19.36
N VAL A 96 6.78 4.74 19.11
CA VAL A 96 6.76 3.85 17.93
C VAL A 96 5.92 4.47 16.83
N ILE A 97 6.49 4.62 15.64
CA ILE A 97 5.75 4.92 14.42
C ILE A 97 5.69 3.65 13.57
N PHE A 98 4.51 3.32 13.04
CA PHE A 98 4.42 2.31 11.98
C PHE A 98 4.28 3.00 10.62
N THR A 99 5.13 2.64 9.66
CA THR A 99 4.85 2.91 8.25
C THR A 99 4.01 1.75 7.70
N VAL A 100 2.81 2.07 7.24
CA VAL A 100 1.80 1.10 6.85
C VAL A 100 1.49 1.24 5.36
N PRO A 101 1.35 0.13 4.61
CA PRO A 101 0.98 0.18 3.20
C PRO A 101 -0.39 0.82 2.98
N GLY A 102 -0.54 1.52 1.86
CA GLY A 102 -1.76 2.27 1.55
C GLY A 102 -3.03 1.44 1.37
N PHE A 103 -2.94 0.11 1.30
CA PHE A 103 -4.09 -0.81 1.21
C PHE A 103 -4.70 -1.20 2.57
N PHE A 104 -4.07 -0.82 3.69
CA PHE A 104 -4.66 -1.07 5.01
C PHE A 104 -5.92 -0.21 5.21
N GLY A 105 -7.06 -0.87 5.38
CA GLY A 105 -8.31 -0.21 5.72
C GLY A 105 -8.36 0.30 7.16
N ARG A 106 -9.34 1.17 7.47
CA ARG A 106 -9.51 1.75 8.81
C ARG A 106 -9.62 0.69 9.91
N GLU A 107 -10.34 -0.40 9.65
CA GLU A 107 -10.52 -1.50 10.59
C GLU A 107 -9.18 -2.21 10.88
N ALA A 108 -8.43 -2.56 9.83
CA ALA A 108 -7.10 -3.16 9.96
C ALA A 108 -6.11 -2.25 10.69
N LEU A 109 -6.14 -0.93 10.45
CA LEU A 109 -5.34 0.03 11.20
C LEU A 109 -5.70 0.04 12.69
N GLY A 110 -7.01 0.00 13.02
CA GLY A 110 -7.47 -0.10 14.41
C GLY A 110 -7.03 -1.41 15.09
N MET A 111 -7.16 -2.54 14.39
CA MET A 111 -6.67 -3.83 14.86
C MET A 111 -5.15 -3.84 15.05
N LEU A 112 -4.40 -3.21 14.13
CA LEU A 112 -2.93 -3.12 14.22
C LEU A 112 -2.50 -2.40 15.49
N LEU A 113 -3.18 -1.32 15.88
CA LEU A 113 -2.92 -0.62 17.14
C LEU A 113 -3.16 -1.53 18.36
N GLY A 114 -4.25 -2.31 18.33
CA GLY A 114 -4.57 -3.26 19.40
C GLY A 114 -3.52 -4.36 19.53
N VAL A 115 -3.17 -4.99 18.42
CA VAL A 115 -2.19 -6.08 18.34
C VAL A 115 -0.78 -5.61 18.66
N ALA A 116 -0.37 -4.44 18.16
CA ALA A 116 0.93 -3.87 18.47
C ALA A 116 1.06 -3.55 19.97
N ARG A 117 0.01 -3.02 20.59
CA ARG A 117 -0.02 -2.79 22.04
C ARG A 117 0.11 -4.09 22.83
N GLU A 118 -0.60 -5.14 22.44
CA GLU A 118 -0.49 -6.47 23.06
C GLU A 118 0.94 -7.03 22.95
N ALA A 119 1.59 -6.82 21.80
CA ALA A 119 2.98 -7.18 21.57
C ALA A 119 4.01 -6.24 22.26
N GLY A 120 3.58 -5.29 23.09
CA GLY A 120 4.46 -4.36 23.80
C GLY A 120 5.06 -3.25 22.91
N LEU A 121 4.50 -3.00 21.74
CA LEU A 121 4.88 -1.95 20.79
C LEU A 121 3.79 -0.87 20.75
N ALA A 122 3.79 0.02 21.74
CA ALA A 122 2.82 1.10 21.85
C ALA A 122 2.99 2.13 20.71
N ALA A 123 2.14 2.02 19.70
CA ALA A 123 2.11 2.94 18.57
C ALA A 123 1.74 4.36 19.00
N ARG A 124 2.49 5.33 18.49
CA ARG A 124 2.33 6.76 18.72
C ARG A 124 2.03 7.52 17.44
N GLY A 125 2.18 6.87 16.29
CA GLY A 125 1.75 7.39 15.00
C GLY A 125 1.69 6.27 13.96
N LEU A 126 0.80 6.41 12.99
CA LEU A 126 0.77 5.60 11.79
C LEU A 126 0.98 6.54 10.60
N VAL A 127 1.74 6.11 9.60
CA VAL A 127 1.97 6.90 8.39
C VAL A 127 1.95 6.00 7.16
N ASP A 128 1.45 6.51 6.04
CA ASP A 128 1.50 5.77 4.78
C ASP A 128 2.96 5.56 4.33
N SER A 129 3.34 4.32 3.98
CA SER A 129 4.71 3.96 3.60
C SER A 129 5.23 4.74 2.40
N ALA A 130 4.41 5.00 1.38
CA ALA A 130 4.83 5.73 0.19
C ALA A 130 5.10 7.21 0.50
N VAL A 131 4.22 7.83 1.31
CA VAL A 131 4.42 9.21 1.77
C VAL A 131 5.63 9.32 2.70
N ALA A 132 5.82 8.35 3.59
CA ALA A 132 6.98 8.27 4.46
C ALA A 132 8.29 8.16 3.66
N ALA A 133 8.32 7.34 2.61
CA ALA A 133 9.49 7.14 1.76
C ALA A 133 9.80 8.35 0.86
N THR A 134 8.79 9.18 0.55
CA THR A 134 8.94 10.32 -0.35
C THR A 134 9.38 11.56 0.43
N THR A 135 10.63 11.97 0.24
CA THR A 135 11.25 13.07 0.99
C THR A 135 11.52 14.30 0.13
N GLN A 136 11.78 14.08 -1.16
CA GLN A 136 12.05 15.09 -2.18
C GLN A 136 11.46 14.61 -3.51
N ALA A 137 11.11 15.57 -4.36
CA ALA A 137 10.67 15.31 -5.72
C ALA A 137 10.77 16.56 -6.58
N ASP A 138 11.19 16.38 -7.82
CA ASP A 138 11.26 17.44 -8.82
C ASP A 138 9.89 17.64 -9.49
N HIS A 139 9.17 16.55 -9.73
CA HIS A 139 7.86 16.55 -10.36
C HIS A 139 6.71 16.66 -9.35
N ARG A 140 5.54 17.10 -9.84
CA ARG A 140 4.32 17.27 -9.02
C ARG A 140 3.49 16.01 -8.87
N SER A 141 3.54 15.11 -9.85
CA SER A 141 2.75 13.87 -9.86
C SER A 141 3.71 12.69 -9.94
N LEU A 142 3.75 11.91 -8.85
CA LEU A 142 4.66 10.79 -8.67
C LEU A 142 3.85 9.53 -8.40
N MET A 143 4.49 8.39 -8.58
CA MET A 143 3.96 7.13 -8.13
C MET A 143 5.04 6.37 -7.36
N HIS A 144 4.69 5.88 -6.19
CA HIS A 144 5.50 4.94 -5.45
C HIS A 144 5.05 3.51 -5.73
N LEU A 145 5.98 2.68 -6.23
CA LEU A 145 5.73 1.27 -6.51
C LEU A 145 6.45 0.39 -5.48
N ASP A 146 5.66 -0.43 -4.81
CA ASP A 146 6.12 -1.32 -3.77
C ASP A 146 5.64 -2.75 -4.00
N LEU A 147 6.45 -3.73 -3.60
CA LEU A 147 6.07 -5.14 -3.61
C LEU A 147 5.90 -5.66 -2.19
N HIS A 148 4.81 -6.36 -1.99
CA HIS A 148 4.52 -7.21 -0.84
C HIS A 148 4.70 -8.68 -1.26
N LEU A 149 4.56 -9.64 -0.34
CA LEU A 149 4.67 -11.05 -0.72
C LEU A 149 3.65 -11.44 -1.79
N HIS A 150 2.41 -10.99 -1.65
CA HIS A 150 1.29 -11.48 -2.51
C HIS A 150 0.70 -10.42 -3.43
N MET A 151 1.14 -9.17 -3.34
CA MET A 151 0.57 -8.06 -4.11
C MET A 151 1.62 -7.00 -4.45
N GLY A 152 1.44 -6.33 -5.59
CA GLY A 152 2.10 -5.06 -5.88
C GLY A 152 1.21 -3.90 -5.45
N VAL A 153 1.80 -2.83 -4.93
CA VAL A 153 1.10 -1.66 -4.43
C VAL A 153 1.63 -0.43 -5.14
N LEU A 154 0.74 0.29 -5.82
CA LEU A 154 1.05 1.52 -6.51
C LEU A 154 0.32 2.65 -5.79
N THR A 155 1.07 3.59 -5.24
CA THR A 155 0.51 4.73 -4.51
C THR A 155 0.85 6.00 -5.26
N GLU A 156 -0.16 6.70 -5.74
CA GLU A 156 0.00 8.04 -6.29
C GLU A 156 0.43 8.99 -5.18
N ILE A 157 1.35 9.89 -5.49
CA ILE A 157 1.80 10.94 -4.59
C ILE A 157 1.71 12.27 -5.33
N VAL A 158 0.91 13.18 -4.79
CA VAL A 158 0.84 14.56 -5.25
C VAL A 158 1.80 15.39 -4.44
N ALA A 159 2.79 15.99 -5.11
CA ALA A 159 3.81 16.82 -4.52
C ALA A 159 3.49 18.31 -4.72
N ALA A 160 3.15 18.98 -3.62
CA ALA A 160 2.99 20.43 -3.51
C ALA A 160 3.93 20.95 -2.41
N GLU A 161 3.45 21.80 -1.51
CA GLU A 161 4.16 22.20 -0.26
C GLU A 161 4.43 20.99 0.66
N ALA A 162 3.61 19.95 0.53
CA ALA A 162 3.76 18.65 1.16
C ALA A 162 3.53 17.53 0.11
N PHE A 163 3.90 16.31 0.48
CA PHE A 163 3.51 15.11 -0.23
C PHE A 163 2.16 14.64 0.30
N HIS A 164 1.23 14.38 -0.60
CA HIS A 164 -0.10 13.87 -0.29
C HIS A 164 -0.31 12.54 -0.98
N ARG A 165 -0.79 11.55 -0.23
CA ARG A 165 -1.21 10.27 -0.78
C ARG A 165 -2.46 10.47 -1.66
N GLY A 166 -2.33 10.14 -2.93
CA GLY A 166 -3.43 10.05 -3.88
C GLY A 166 -4.09 8.67 -3.85
N GLU A 167 -4.46 8.19 -5.04
CA GLU A 167 -5.06 6.88 -5.20
C GLU A 167 -4.06 5.74 -4.91
N VAL A 168 -4.55 4.67 -4.28
CA VAL A 168 -3.79 3.44 -4.05
C VAL A 168 -4.41 2.33 -4.88
N GLN A 169 -3.61 1.74 -5.76
CA GLN A 169 -3.98 0.62 -6.59
C GLN A 169 -3.19 -0.62 -6.21
N VAL A 170 -3.84 -1.77 -6.29
CA VAL A 170 -3.27 -3.06 -5.88
C VAL A 170 -3.26 -4.00 -7.09
N ALA A 171 -2.08 -4.52 -7.40
CA ALA A 171 -1.90 -5.61 -8.35
C ALA A 171 -1.90 -6.96 -7.61
N GLU A 172 -3.10 -7.50 -7.37
CA GLU A 172 -3.23 -8.83 -6.76
C GLU A 172 -2.52 -9.90 -7.61
N GLY A 173 -1.84 -10.83 -6.94
CA GLY A 173 -1.09 -11.89 -7.60
C GLY A 173 0.17 -11.42 -8.34
N SER A 174 0.57 -10.15 -8.19
CA SER A 174 1.86 -9.61 -8.65
C SER A 174 2.74 -9.20 -7.46
N GLY A 175 2.76 -10.02 -6.41
CA GLY A 175 3.70 -9.90 -5.31
C GLY A 175 4.98 -10.69 -5.53
N LEU A 176 5.91 -10.54 -4.57
CA LEU A 176 7.22 -11.17 -4.59
C LEU A 176 7.15 -12.70 -4.67
N ALA A 177 6.25 -13.33 -3.93
CA ALA A 177 6.10 -14.79 -3.92
C ALA A 177 5.71 -15.35 -5.30
N GLY A 178 4.91 -14.61 -6.07
CA GLY A 178 4.55 -15.00 -7.44
C GLY A 178 5.74 -14.89 -8.40
N LEU A 179 6.50 -13.79 -8.29
CA LEU A 179 7.72 -13.58 -9.08
C LEU A 179 8.78 -14.65 -8.77
N GLU A 180 9.01 -14.92 -7.49
CA GLU A 180 9.91 -15.98 -7.03
C GLU A 180 9.51 -17.34 -7.60
N GLN A 181 8.21 -17.70 -7.52
CA GLN A 181 7.73 -18.95 -8.08
C GLN A 181 7.98 -19.06 -9.59
N ALA A 182 7.78 -17.98 -10.35
CA ALA A 182 8.00 -17.97 -11.79
C ALA A 182 9.49 -18.14 -12.15
N TRP A 183 10.39 -17.49 -11.41
CA TRP A 183 11.83 -17.68 -11.57
C TRP A 183 12.26 -19.09 -11.21
N ILE A 184 11.79 -19.63 -10.08
CA ILE A 184 12.08 -20.99 -9.64
C ILE A 184 11.61 -22.03 -10.67
N ALA A 185 10.39 -21.87 -11.20
CA ALA A 185 9.88 -22.74 -12.26
C ALA A 185 10.79 -22.71 -13.50
N THR A 186 11.24 -21.52 -13.91
CA THR A 186 12.14 -21.36 -15.06
C THR A 186 13.52 -21.99 -14.82
N ILE A 187 14.04 -21.88 -13.61
CA ILE A 187 15.29 -22.55 -13.20
C ILE A 187 15.12 -24.07 -13.23
N ALA A 188 14.04 -24.59 -12.65
CA ALA A 188 13.73 -26.01 -12.64
C ALA A 188 13.60 -26.58 -14.05
N GLU A 189 12.90 -25.89 -14.95
CA GLU A 189 12.81 -26.28 -16.35
C GLU A 189 14.19 -26.34 -17.04
N ALA A 190 15.10 -25.42 -16.70
CA ALA A 190 16.45 -25.45 -17.24
C ALA A 190 17.24 -26.67 -16.75
N PHE A 191 17.09 -27.05 -15.47
CA PHE A 191 17.65 -28.29 -14.93
C PHE A 191 17.07 -29.53 -15.62
N VAL A 192 15.75 -29.60 -15.81
CA VAL A 192 15.12 -30.73 -16.51
C VAL A 192 15.65 -30.86 -17.94
N ARG A 193 15.74 -29.74 -18.68
CA ARG A 193 16.25 -29.76 -20.07
C ARG A 193 17.73 -30.15 -20.17
N GLN A 194 18.57 -29.68 -19.25
CA GLN A 194 20.03 -29.81 -19.36
C GLN A 194 20.59 -31.02 -18.61
N THR A 195 19.90 -31.50 -17.57
CA THR A 195 20.39 -32.56 -16.68
C THR A 195 19.42 -33.72 -16.50
N ARG A 196 18.16 -33.59 -16.96
CA ARG A 196 17.03 -34.52 -16.74
C ARG A 196 16.62 -34.69 -15.28
N PHE A 197 17.11 -33.85 -14.40
CA PHE A 197 16.71 -33.80 -12.99
C PHE A 197 15.73 -32.65 -12.78
N ASP A 198 14.63 -32.91 -12.07
CA ASP A 198 13.69 -31.87 -11.65
C ASP A 198 13.95 -31.52 -10.17
N PRO A 199 14.52 -30.34 -9.88
CA PRO A 199 14.82 -29.93 -8.51
C PRO A 199 13.59 -29.68 -7.64
N LEU A 200 12.38 -29.60 -8.21
CA LEU A 200 11.13 -29.39 -7.47
C LEU A 200 10.48 -30.70 -7.01
N HIS A 201 11.02 -31.87 -7.40
CA HIS A 201 10.51 -33.15 -6.92
C HIS A 201 10.86 -33.45 -5.45
N HIS A 202 11.92 -32.83 -4.92
CA HIS A 202 12.34 -33.00 -3.53
C HIS A 202 12.39 -31.66 -2.79
N ALA A 203 11.79 -31.64 -1.59
CA ALA A 203 11.70 -30.42 -0.77
C ALA A 203 13.08 -29.83 -0.42
N ALA A 204 14.12 -30.67 -0.26
CA ALA A 204 15.47 -30.22 0.05
C ALA A 204 16.10 -29.43 -1.11
N THR A 205 16.02 -29.93 -2.35
CA THR A 205 16.52 -29.21 -3.53
C THR A 205 15.66 -27.99 -3.84
N GLU A 206 14.35 -28.07 -3.66
CA GLU A 206 13.46 -26.91 -3.82
C GLU A 206 13.86 -25.79 -2.84
N GLN A 207 14.10 -26.12 -1.56
CA GLN A 207 14.55 -25.18 -0.54
C GLN A 207 15.86 -24.49 -0.96
N VAL A 208 16.84 -25.25 -1.46
CA VAL A 208 18.12 -24.71 -1.97
C VAL A 208 17.89 -23.70 -3.08
N LEU A 209 16.95 -23.96 -4.02
CA LEU A 209 16.67 -22.99 -5.08
C LEU A 209 16.12 -21.67 -4.52
N PHE A 210 15.17 -21.72 -3.59
CA PHE A 210 14.58 -20.51 -3.00
C PHE A 210 15.59 -19.70 -2.17
N GLU A 211 16.46 -20.36 -1.41
CA GLU A 211 17.50 -19.70 -0.61
C GLU A 211 18.53 -18.96 -1.46
N ASN A 212 18.88 -19.52 -2.62
CA ASN A 212 19.93 -18.97 -3.49
C ASN A 212 19.39 -18.03 -4.58
N LEU A 213 18.08 -18.03 -4.85
CA LEU A 213 17.44 -17.30 -5.95
C LEU A 213 17.91 -15.84 -6.09
N TRP A 214 17.88 -15.08 -4.99
CA TRP A 214 18.22 -13.65 -5.04
C TRP A 214 19.69 -13.41 -5.38
N SER A 215 20.60 -14.27 -4.92
CA SER A 215 22.02 -14.20 -5.29
C SER A 215 22.24 -14.43 -6.79
N TRP A 216 21.44 -15.31 -7.40
CA TRP A 216 21.50 -15.59 -8.83
C TRP A 216 20.92 -14.45 -9.66
N LEU A 217 19.81 -13.85 -9.20
CA LEU A 217 19.22 -12.66 -9.82
C LEU A 217 20.18 -11.47 -9.79
N GLU A 218 20.87 -11.25 -8.65
CA GLU A 218 21.91 -10.22 -8.53
C GLU A 218 23.08 -10.50 -9.49
N ALA A 219 23.58 -11.74 -9.54
CA ALA A 219 24.67 -12.11 -10.44
C ALA A 219 24.31 -11.93 -11.94
N LEU A 220 23.03 -12.12 -12.29
CA LEU A 220 22.48 -11.88 -13.63
C LEU A 220 22.19 -10.39 -13.92
N GLY A 221 22.33 -9.50 -12.93
CA GLY A 221 22.23 -8.05 -13.16
C GLY A 221 23.28 -7.55 -14.16
N ASP A 222 24.52 -8.01 -14.00
CA ASP A 222 25.68 -7.57 -14.79
C ASP A 222 26.14 -8.60 -15.85
N ARG A 223 25.52 -9.79 -15.87
CA ARG A 223 25.90 -10.90 -16.74
C ARG A 223 24.77 -11.30 -17.67
N ARG A 224 25.12 -11.76 -18.87
CA ARG A 224 24.12 -12.30 -19.82
C ARG A 224 23.60 -13.67 -19.39
N GLU A 225 24.43 -14.46 -18.74
CA GLU A 225 24.13 -15.81 -18.26
C GLU A 225 24.96 -16.16 -17.03
N ILE A 226 24.49 -17.15 -16.27
CA ILE A 226 25.18 -17.76 -15.15
C ILE A 226 25.02 -19.29 -15.22
N GLN A 227 25.95 -20.00 -14.60
CA GLN A 227 25.82 -21.42 -14.30
C GLN A 227 25.30 -21.58 -12.87
N ILE A 228 24.11 -22.15 -12.72
CA ILE A 228 23.53 -22.51 -11.43
C ILE A 228 23.91 -23.95 -11.12
N GLU A 229 24.29 -24.21 -9.88
CA GLU A 229 24.70 -25.53 -9.42
C GLU A 229 23.95 -25.92 -8.16
N ILE A 230 23.53 -27.19 -8.10
CA ILE A 230 22.88 -27.78 -6.94
C ILE A 230 23.48 -29.15 -6.67
N GLU A 231 23.47 -29.54 -5.39
CA GLU A 231 23.78 -30.90 -4.97
C GLU A 231 22.47 -31.69 -4.84
N ALA A 232 22.38 -32.83 -5.52
CA ALA A 232 21.24 -33.72 -5.49
C ALA A 232 21.72 -35.17 -5.55
N GLU A 233 21.26 -36.03 -4.64
CA GLU A 233 21.61 -37.46 -4.62
C GLU A 233 23.13 -37.72 -4.71
N ASP A 234 23.92 -36.99 -3.91
CA ASP A 234 25.40 -37.03 -3.91
C ASP A 234 26.07 -36.67 -5.25
N ARG A 235 25.35 -36.00 -6.15
CA ARG A 235 25.84 -35.52 -7.45
C ARG A 235 25.72 -34.01 -7.53
N ARG A 236 26.75 -33.37 -8.11
CA ARG A 236 26.69 -31.96 -8.49
C ARG A 236 26.08 -31.85 -9.88
N LEU A 237 24.93 -31.18 -9.98
CA LEU A 237 24.23 -30.91 -11.23
C LEU A 237 24.31 -29.41 -11.52
N SER A 238 24.36 -29.05 -12.81
CA SER A 238 24.47 -27.67 -13.23
C SER A 238 23.57 -27.35 -14.41
N ALA A 239 22.99 -26.15 -14.43
CA ALA A 239 22.24 -25.63 -15.56
C ALA A 239 22.65 -24.18 -15.86
N VAL A 240 22.78 -23.85 -17.15
CA VAL A 240 23.03 -22.48 -17.60
C VAL A 240 21.70 -21.74 -17.75
N LEU A 241 21.60 -20.56 -17.13
CA LEU A 241 20.43 -19.68 -17.19
C LEU A 241 20.86 -18.31 -17.71
N SER A 242 20.07 -17.75 -18.64
CA SER A 242 20.27 -16.40 -19.16
C SER A 242 19.38 -15.36 -18.46
N ARG A 243 19.85 -14.10 -18.43
CA ARG A 243 19.09 -12.96 -17.92
C ARG A 243 17.75 -12.80 -18.65
N ALA A 244 17.75 -13.02 -19.96
CA ALA A 244 16.55 -12.91 -20.80
C ALA A 244 15.47 -13.94 -20.41
N GLN A 245 15.86 -15.17 -20.06
CA GLN A 245 14.91 -16.19 -19.60
C GLN A 245 14.22 -15.79 -18.30
N LEU A 246 14.97 -15.24 -17.32
CA LEU A 246 14.37 -14.84 -16.04
C LEU A 246 13.48 -13.59 -16.16
N ILE A 247 13.81 -12.64 -17.05
CA ILE A 247 12.93 -11.51 -17.34
C ILE A 247 11.65 -12.01 -18.00
N HIS A 248 11.77 -12.89 -19.01
CA HIS A 248 10.62 -13.45 -19.69
C HIS A 248 9.69 -14.23 -18.75
N ALA A 249 10.25 -14.95 -17.78
CA ALA A 249 9.50 -15.74 -16.80
C ALA A 249 8.45 -14.91 -16.03
N VAL A 250 8.75 -13.64 -15.77
CA VAL A 250 7.90 -12.74 -14.96
C VAL A 250 7.12 -11.72 -15.78
N GLU A 251 7.18 -11.79 -17.11
CA GLU A 251 6.49 -10.85 -18.00
C GLU A 251 4.99 -10.69 -17.67
N PRO A 252 4.22 -11.77 -17.36
CA PRO A 252 2.81 -11.60 -16.99
C PRO A 252 2.58 -10.74 -15.73
N HIS A 253 3.53 -10.76 -14.79
CA HIS A 253 3.48 -9.93 -13.60
C HIS A 253 3.84 -8.48 -13.92
N TYR A 254 4.86 -8.26 -14.75
CA TYR A 254 5.27 -6.92 -15.20
C TYR A 254 4.17 -6.24 -16.00
N GLU A 255 3.54 -6.95 -16.93
CA GLU A 255 2.39 -6.44 -17.70
C GLU A 255 1.21 -6.03 -16.80
N ARG A 256 0.98 -6.72 -15.68
CA ARG A 256 -0.05 -6.30 -14.72
C ARG A 256 0.34 -5.00 -14.01
N LEU A 257 1.60 -4.86 -13.58
CA LEU A 257 2.09 -3.64 -12.93
C LEU A 257 2.12 -2.46 -13.92
N LEU A 258 2.65 -2.66 -15.12
CA LEU A 258 2.76 -1.65 -16.17
C LEU A 258 1.39 -1.12 -16.60
N ARG A 259 0.36 -1.97 -16.68
CA ARG A 259 -1.00 -1.50 -16.96
C ARG A 259 -1.51 -0.50 -15.91
N LEU A 260 -1.23 -0.73 -14.63
CA LEU A 260 -1.64 0.19 -13.56
C LEU A 260 -0.84 1.50 -13.61
N VAL A 261 0.47 1.41 -13.90
CA VAL A 261 1.34 2.57 -14.12
C VAL A 261 0.83 3.42 -15.28
N GLN A 262 0.59 2.81 -16.44
CA GLN A 262 0.10 3.51 -17.64
C GLN A 262 -1.28 4.13 -17.42
N ALA A 263 -2.17 3.43 -16.72
CA ALA A 263 -3.48 3.98 -16.35
C ALA A 263 -3.35 5.24 -15.48
N ALA A 264 -2.46 5.23 -14.49
CA ALA A 264 -2.21 6.39 -13.66
C ALA A 264 -1.50 7.52 -14.42
N GLN A 265 -0.55 7.21 -15.30
CA GLN A 265 0.09 8.18 -16.18
C GLN A 265 -0.96 8.89 -17.04
N ALA A 266 -1.87 8.15 -17.68
CA ALA A 266 -2.93 8.71 -18.51
C ALA A 266 -3.96 9.53 -17.70
N ALA A 267 -4.31 9.10 -16.50
CA ALA A 267 -5.36 9.74 -15.70
C ALA A 267 -4.88 10.91 -14.82
N ARG A 268 -3.59 10.94 -14.46
CA ARG A 268 -3.02 11.83 -13.43
C ARG A 268 -1.71 12.49 -13.85
N GLY A 269 -1.21 12.22 -15.05
CA GLY A 269 0.03 12.79 -15.55
C GLY A 269 1.23 12.42 -14.68
N VAL A 270 1.31 11.18 -14.20
CA VAL A 270 2.46 10.70 -13.42
C VAL A 270 3.72 10.75 -14.28
N GLU A 271 4.74 11.46 -13.80
CA GLU A 271 6.01 11.66 -14.53
C GLU A 271 7.15 10.85 -13.93
N THR A 272 7.07 10.47 -12.65
CA THR A 272 8.13 9.74 -11.94
C THR A 272 7.60 8.51 -11.21
N ALA A 273 8.32 7.39 -11.37
CA ALA A 273 8.18 6.19 -10.60
C ALA A 273 9.27 6.11 -9.51
N LEU A 274 8.86 6.26 -8.25
CA LEU A 274 9.66 5.96 -7.07
C LEU A 274 9.56 4.45 -6.78
N LEU A 275 10.65 3.71 -6.94
CA LEU A 275 10.66 2.27 -6.71
C LEU A 275 11.19 1.98 -5.31
N ALA A 276 10.36 1.35 -4.48
CA ALA A 276 10.85 0.76 -3.23
C ALA A 276 11.99 -0.22 -3.55
N ARG A 277 12.94 -0.39 -2.62
CA ARG A 277 14.18 -1.15 -2.84
C ARG A 277 13.97 -2.53 -3.47
N ARG A 278 12.97 -3.27 -3.00
CA ARG A 278 12.60 -4.60 -3.52
C ARG A 278 12.05 -4.57 -4.94
N THR A 279 11.27 -3.55 -5.29
CA THR A 279 10.79 -3.31 -6.65
C THR A 279 11.94 -2.90 -7.59
N ALA A 280 12.85 -2.05 -7.11
CA ALA A 280 14.01 -1.60 -7.89
C ALA A 280 15.00 -2.74 -8.24
N ARG A 281 14.97 -3.84 -7.47
CA ARG A 281 15.79 -5.05 -7.70
C ARG A 281 15.21 -6.00 -8.75
N LEU A 282 14.01 -5.74 -9.25
CA LEU A 282 13.39 -6.56 -10.28
C LEU A 282 14.17 -6.46 -11.62
N PRO A 283 14.68 -7.58 -12.16
CA PRO A 283 15.47 -7.55 -13.39
C PRO A 283 14.71 -6.95 -14.57
N GLY A 284 15.23 -5.89 -15.17
CA GLY A 284 14.65 -5.25 -16.36
C GLY A 284 13.37 -4.44 -16.13
N PHE A 285 12.83 -4.41 -14.90
CA PHE A 285 11.59 -3.67 -14.63
C PHE A 285 11.78 -2.15 -14.73
N SER A 286 12.90 -1.63 -14.20
CA SER A 286 13.24 -0.20 -14.33
C SER A 286 13.40 0.21 -15.79
N ASP A 287 14.00 -0.64 -16.62
CA ASP A 287 14.17 -0.40 -18.06
C ASP A 287 12.80 -0.28 -18.75
N ARG A 288 11.85 -1.16 -18.42
CA ARG A 288 10.47 -1.10 -18.93
C ARG A 288 9.76 0.20 -18.59
N LEU A 289 9.98 0.74 -17.39
CA LEU A 289 9.38 2.01 -16.95
C LEU A 289 9.98 3.21 -17.70
N LEU A 290 11.30 3.20 -17.91
CA LEU A 290 11.99 4.19 -18.73
C LEU A 290 11.51 4.15 -20.20
N GLU A 291 11.31 2.95 -20.76
CA GLU A 291 10.82 2.75 -22.13
C GLU A 291 9.42 3.36 -22.37
N ILE A 292 8.57 3.42 -21.35
CA ILE A 292 7.25 4.07 -21.42
C ILE A 292 7.29 5.56 -21.00
N GLY A 293 8.48 6.12 -20.83
CA GLY A 293 8.69 7.57 -20.65
C GLY A 293 8.53 8.09 -19.22
N LEU A 294 8.68 7.24 -18.20
CA LEU A 294 8.76 7.68 -16.80
C LEU A 294 10.20 7.94 -16.39
N ASP A 295 10.41 8.97 -15.58
CA ASP A 295 11.63 9.06 -14.77
C ASP A 295 11.57 7.99 -13.67
N VAL A 296 12.67 7.28 -13.45
CA VAL A 296 12.72 6.19 -12.46
C VAL A 296 13.73 6.53 -11.37
N GLN A 297 13.28 6.51 -10.12
CA GLN A 297 14.12 6.70 -8.95
C GLN A 297 14.03 5.47 -8.03
N ALA A 298 15.13 4.75 -7.89
CA ALA A 298 15.24 3.69 -6.90
C ALA A 298 15.47 4.27 -5.49
N LEU A 299 14.67 3.83 -4.53
CA LEU A 299 14.80 4.21 -3.12
C LEU A 299 15.66 3.19 -2.35
N ASP A 300 16.32 3.67 -1.30
CA ASP A 300 17.02 2.80 -0.35
C ASP A 300 16.02 1.97 0.47
N SER A 301 16.46 0.82 0.99
CA SER A 301 15.68 -0.02 1.91
C SER A 301 15.16 0.75 3.12
N ALA A 302 15.90 1.74 3.62
CA ALA A 302 15.51 2.48 4.81
C ALA A 302 14.67 3.74 4.51
N ALA A 303 14.32 4.02 3.24
CA ALA A 303 13.73 5.31 2.86
C ALA A 303 12.45 5.67 3.62
N ALA A 304 11.54 4.71 3.81
CA ALA A 304 10.31 4.92 4.60
C ALA A 304 10.62 5.17 6.07
N LEU A 305 11.56 4.43 6.66
CA LEU A 305 11.98 4.56 8.05
C LEU A 305 12.63 5.92 8.31
N GLU A 306 13.60 6.30 7.49
CA GLU A 306 14.33 7.55 7.61
C GLU A 306 13.43 8.75 7.36
N GLY A 307 12.59 8.70 6.33
CA GLY A 307 11.66 9.76 6.00
C GLY A 307 10.58 9.95 7.06
N ALA A 308 10.10 8.87 7.69
CA ALA A 308 9.20 8.97 8.85
C ALA A 308 9.94 9.51 10.09
N ALA A 309 11.13 9.00 10.41
CA ALA A 309 11.91 9.44 11.57
C ALA A 309 12.24 10.94 11.49
N ALA A 310 12.67 11.41 10.32
CA ALA A 310 13.00 12.82 10.06
C ALA A 310 11.78 13.75 10.17
N ARG A 311 10.56 13.23 10.03
CA ARG A 311 9.29 13.99 10.09
C ARG A 311 8.40 13.53 11.23
N SER A 312 8.97 12.88 12.25
CA SER A 312 8.24 12.27 13.36
C SER A 312 7.37 13.26 14.13
N ALA A 313 7.75 14.53 14.23
CA ALA A 313 6.94 15.58 14.85
C ALA A 313 5.58 15.82 14.15
N HIS A 314 5.45 15.44 12.87
CA HIS A 314 4.20 15.51 12.11
C HIS A 314 3.37 14.22 12.18
N ILE A 315 3.95 13.15 12.74
CA ILE A 315 3.36 11.80 12.77
C ILE A 315 2.93 11.42 14.17
N VAL A 316 3.78 11.68 15.17
CA VAL A 316 3.52 11.36 16.57
C VAL A 316 2.34 12.19 17.08
N SER A 317 1.37 11.50 17.64
CA SER A 317 0.20 12.07 18.32
C SER A 317 0.13 11.61 19.78
N GLY A 318 -0.82 12.16 20.54
CA GLY A 318 -1.04 11.75 21.95
C GLY A 318 -1.53 10.31 22.08
N GLU A 319 -1.40 9.73 23.28
CA GLU A 319 -1.69 8.31 23.58
C GLU A 319 -3.13 7.91 23.25
N GLU A 320 -4.08 8.83 23.42
CA GLU A 320 -5.51 8.54 23.26
C GLU A 320 -5.99 8.60 21.82
N SER A 321 -5.22 9.18 20.89
CA SER A 321 -5.65 9.36 19.50
C SER A 321 -4.49 9.18 18.52
N VAL A 322 -4.14 7.93 18.22
CA VAL A 322 -3.16 7.63 17.16
C VAL A 322 -3.77 7.95 15.80
N ARG A 323 -3.11 8.83 15.04
CA ARG A 323 -3.56 9.24 13.71
C ARG A 323 -2.86 8.43 12.62
N PHE A 324 -3.57 8.20 11.52
CA PHE A 324 -2.99 7.72 10.27
C PHE A 324 -2.69 8.91 9.36
N VAL A 325 -1.41 9.17 9.14
CA VAL A 325 -0.89 10.30 8.37
C VAL A 325 -0.70 9.90 6.92
N THR A 326 -1.44 10.56 6.03
CA THR A 326 -1.36 10.39 4.57
C THR A 326 -0.76 11.61 3.87
N SER A 327 -0.17 12.54 4.63
CA SER A 327 0.54 13.68 4.09
C SER A 327 1.70 14.11 4.99
N LEU A 328 2.85 14.40 4.39
CA LEU A 328 4.05 14.85 5.09
C LEU A 328 4.71 16.02 4.37
N PRO A 329 5.29 16.99 5.09
CA PRO A 329 6.03 18.08 4.46
C PRO A 329 7.27 17.56 3.70
N ARG A 330 7.71 18.35 2.72
CA ARG A 330 9.00 18.14 2.05
C ARG A 330 10.16 18.27 3.04
N LEU A 331 11.18 17.42 2.96
CA LEU A 331 12.38 17.58 3.77
C LEU A 331 13.17 18.83 3.35
N GLY A 332 13.69 19.57 4.33
CA GLY A 332 14.46 20.81 4.09
C GLY A 332 13.61 22.06 3.90
N HIS A 333 12.31 21.93 3.64
CA HIS A 333 11.38 23.05 3.75
C HIS A 333 11.06 23.24 5.24
N ARG A 334 11.35 24.41 5.82
CA ARG A 334 10.84 24.78 7.15
C ARG A 334 9.34 25.01 7.03
N SER A 335 8.57 23.93 6.99
CA SER A 335 7.17 23.99 7.35
C SER A 335 7.13 24.13 8.87
N VAL A 336 6.60 25.26 9.35
CA VAL A 336 6.21 25.40 10.76
C VAL A 336 5.35 24.18 11.06
N ALA A 337 5.66 23.44 12.13
CA ALA A 337 4.83 22.34 12.58
C ALA A 337 3.40 22.85 12.72
N THR A 338 2.58 22.64 11.70
CA THR A 338 1.17 22.95 11.77
C THR A 338 0.63 21.90 12.71
N ALA A 339 0.31 22.35 13.92
CA ALA A 339 -0.71 21.73 14.74
C ALA A 339 -1.86 21.26 13.82
N PRO A 340 -2.56 20.15 14.15
CA PRO A 340 -3.73 19.73 13.39
C PRO A 340 -4.57 20.97 13.07
N PRO A 341 -5.10 21.11 11.83
CA PRO A 341 -5.96 22.23 11.53
C PRO A 341 -7.03 22.23 12.61
N ASN A 342 -7.05 23.32 13.37
CA ASN A 342 -8.12 23.61 14.28
C ASN A 342 -9.40 23.47 13.44
N PRO A 343 -10.42 22.68 13.83
CA PRO A 343 -11.67 22.56 13.07
C PRO A 343 -12.47 23.88 12.97
N ALA A 344 -11.85 25.01 13.29
CA ALA A 344 -12.38 26.36 13.28
C ALA A 344 -11.48 27.36 12.52
N ALA A 345 -10.57 26.92 11.65
CA ALA A 345 -10.10 27.80 10.58
C ALA A 345 -11.19 27.78 9.49
N ALA A 346 -12.02 28.82 9.47
CA ALA A 346 -13.07 28.96 8.47
C ALA A 346 -12.43 28.87 7.08
N ASP A 347 -12.86 27.90 6.28
CA ASP A 347 -12.53 27.87 4.87
C ASP A 347 -13.21 29.07 4.19
N ASP A 348 -12.40 30.07 3.82
CA ASP A 348 -12.82 31.37 3.25
C ASP A 348 -13.38 31.25 1.82
N ARG A 349 -13.39 30.06 1.23
CA ARG A 349 -14.06 29.84 -0.06
C ARG A 349 -15.56 30.12 0.09
N PRO A 350 -16.20 30.74 -0.91
CA PRO A 350 -17.62 31.09 -0.80
C PRO A 350 -18.47 29.83 -0.68
N GLN A 351 -19.62 29.95 0.00
CA GLN A 351 -20.61 28.88 0.06
C GLN A 351 -21.09 28.57 -1.37
N PRO A 352 -21.21 27.28 -1.74
CA PRO A 352 -21.73 26.92 -3.03
C PRO A 352 -23.22 27.29 -3.11
N THR A 353 -23.64 27.66 -4.30
CA THR A 353 -25.03 28.03 -4.62
C THR A 353 -25.68 26.98 -5.51
N HIS A 354 -24.87 26.26 -6.28
CA HIS A 354 -25.34 25.26 -7.22
C HIS A 354 -24.46 24.01 -7.15
N LEU A 355 -25.09 22.87 -7.37
CA LEU A 355 -24.44 21.61 -7.70
C LEU A 355 -24.56 21.41 -9.22
N VAL A 356 -23.47 21.04 -9.89
CA VAL A 356 -23.40 20.92 -11.35
C VAL A 356 -23.04 19.49 -11.74
N GLN A 357 -23.83 18.92 -12.64
CA GLN A 357 -23.54 17.64 -13.30
C GLN A 357 -23.67 17.81 -14.81
N GLY A 358 -22.53 17.70 -15.52
CA GLY A 358 -22.47 17.99 -16.95
C GLY A 358 -22.92 19.42 -17.24
N SER A 359 -23.97 19.58 -18.06
CA SER A 359 -24.52 20.87 -18.47
C SER A 359 -25.69 21.38 -17.61
N VAL A 360 -26.02 20.70 -16.51
CA VAL A 360 -27.17 21.06 -15.66
C VAL A 360 -26.70 21.45 -14.27
N ALA A 361 -27.29 22.53 -13.76
CA ALA A 361 -27.04 23.06 -12.43
C ALA A 361 -28.34 23.03 -11.60
N TRP A 362 -28.22 22.62 -10.34
CA TRP A 362 -29.31 22.63 -9.37
C TRP A 362 -28.99 23.60 -8.26
N ALA A 363 -29.87 24.57 -8.02
CA ALA A 363 -29.74 25.49 -6.90
C ALA A 363 -29.84 24.74 -5.57
N ILE A 364 -28.91 25.02 -4.66
CA ILE A 364 -28.83 24.44 -3.32
C ILE A 364 -29.57 25.35 -2.33
N SER A 365 -30.57 24.80 -1.67
CA SER A 365 -31.40 25.50 -0.66
C SER A 365 -31.54 24.66 0.60
N GLU A 366 -32.34 25.12 1.56
CA GLU A 366 -32.65 24.35 2.78
C GLU A 366 -33.45 23.08 2.46
N THR A 367 -34.14 23.02 1.32
CA THR A 367 -34.80 21.81 0.82
C THR A 367 -33.77 20.90 0.16
N PRO A 368 -33.54 19.68 0.68
CA PRO A 368 -32.48 18.80 0.19
C PRO A 368 -32.57 18.42 -1.28
N LEU A 369 -31.41 18.42 -1.94
CA LEU A 369 -31.18 17.69 -3.17
C LEU A 369 -30.85 16.24 -2.81
N GLU A 370 -31.64 15.30 -3.29
CA GLU A 370 -31.38 13.87 -3.12
C GLU A 370 -30.73 13.31 -4.38
N ILE A 371 -29.47 12.89 -4.23
CA ILE A 371 -28.65 12.40 -5.33
C ILE A 371 -28.68 10.87 -5.33
N GLY A 372 -28.91 10.25 -6.49
CA GLY A 372 -28.80 8.80 -6.63
C GLY A 372 -29.27 8.28 -7.99
N VAL A 373 -29.27 6.96 -8.17
CA VAL A 373 -29.72 6.34 -9.45
C VAL A 373 -31.24 6.31 -9.60
N SER A 374 -31.98 6.41 -8.48
CA SER A 374 -33.44 6.44 -8.46
C SER A 374 -33.88 7.14 -7.16
N PRO A 375 -33.61 8.45 -7.03
CA PRO A 375 -33.94 9.20 -5.82
C PRO A 375 -35.45 9.19 -5.55
N SER A 376 -35.82 9.26 -4.28
CA SER A 376 -37.23 9.27 -3.87
C SER A 376 -37.93 10.58 -4.30
N SER A 377 -39.26 10.62 -4.21
CA SER A 377 -40.03 11.86 -4.38
C SER A 377 -40.15 12.68 -3.09
N GLU A 378 -39.49 12.29 -2.00
CA GLU A 378 -39.56 13.00 -0.72
C GLU A 378 -38.73 14.30 -0.74
N HIS A 379 -37.69 14.35 -1.58
CA HIS A 379 -36.79 15.48 -1.75
C HIS A 379 -36.66 15.90 -3.22
N ARG A 380 -35.86 16.94 -3.50
CA ARG A 380 -35.62 17.40 -4.88
C ARG A 380 -34.65 16.43 -5.57
N PRO A 381 -35.06 15.69 -6.60
CA PRO A 381 -34.25 14.60 -7.13
C PRO A 381 -33.13 15.10 -8.06
N VAL A 382 -31.93 14.54 -7.89
CA VAL A 382 -30.78 14.68 -8.81
C VAL A 382 -30.39 13.28 -9.25
N ALA A 383 -30.92 12.86 -10.41
CA ALA A 383 -30.63 11.55 -10.98
C ALA A 383 -29.21 11.52 -11.55
N VAL A 384 -28.41 10.55 -11.11
CA VAL A 384 -27.06 10.34 -11.64
C VAL A 384 -27.15 9.82 -13.08
N ARG A 385 -26.62 10.61 -14.03
CA ARG A 385 -26.75 10.36 -15.49
C ARG A 385 -26.01 9.12 -15.96
N ASP A 386 -24.82 8.90 -15.42
CA ASP A 386 -24.00 7.72 -15.73
C ASP A 386 -24.40 6.62 -14.76
N LYS A 387 -25.29 5.71 -15.18
CA LYS A 387 -25.68 4.53 -14.40
C LYS A 387 -24.45 3.64 -14.21
N MET A 388 -23.66 3.95 -13.18
CA MET A 388 -22.45 3.22 -12.83
C MET A 388 -22.70 2.27 -11.66
N GLU A 389 -22.01 1.13 -11.69
CA GLU A 389 -21.93 0.23 -10.55
C GLU A 389 -21.34 0.99 -9.35
N GLY A 390 -21.96 0.84 -8.17
CA GLY A 390 -21.51 1.53 -6.96
C GLY A 390 -22.29 2.81 -6.59
N VAL A 391 -23.35 3.19 -7.31
CA VAL A 391 -24.22 4.32 -6.90
C VAL A 391 -25.55 3.81 -6.32
N SER A 392 -25.84 4.14 -5.05
CA SER A 392 -27.10 3.80 -4.37
C SER A 392 -28.32 4.55 -4.95
N ARG A 393 -29.53 4.00 -4.74
CA ARG A 393 -30.81 4.59 -5.24
C ARG A 393 -31.04 5.99 -4.68
N SER A 394 -30.89 6.10 -3.37
CA SER A 394 -30.68 7.33 -2.61
C SER A 394 -29.26 7.24 -2.08
N HIS A 395 -28.38 8.14 -2.50
CA HIS A 395 -26.94 8.05 -2.25
C HIS A 395 -26.49 9.06 -1.21
N CYS A 396 -26.79 10.33 -1.43
CA CYS A 396 -26.49 11.39 -0.47
C CYS A 396 -27.48 12.53 -0.60
N LEU A 397 -27.54 13.35 0.44
CA LEU A 397 -28.34 14.56 0.49
C LEU A 397 -27.41 15.78 0.48
N VAL A 398 -27.71 16.79 -0.32
CA VAL A 398 -27.02 18.09 -0.30
C VAL A 398 -28.02 19.19 0.01
N TYR A 399 -27.77 19.95 1.07
CA TYR A 399 -28.70 20.98 1.54
C TYR A 399 -28.00 22.11 2.30
N ARG A 400 -28.70 23.24 2.45
CA ARG A 400 -28.25 24.36 3.27
C ARG A 400 -28.78 24.21 4.70
N LYS A 401 -27.90 24.31 5.68
CA LYS A 401 -28.21 24.26 7.11
C LYS A 401 -27.44 25.34 7.85
N ALA A 402 -28.14 26.22 8.57
CA ALA A 402 -27.53 27.31 9.35
C ALA A 402 -26.53 28.18 8.56
N GLY A 403 -26.82 28.47 7.29
CA GLY A 403 -25.98 29.28 6.41
C GLY A 403 -24.86 28.52 5.69
N ALA A 404 -24.57 27.28 6.11
CA ALA A 404 -23.60 26.39 5.49
C ALA A 404 -24.26 25.42 4.50
N VAL A 405 -23.56 25.02 3.44
CA VAL A 405 -23.97 23.88 2.61
C VAL A 405 -23.31 22.62 3.13
N VAL A 406 -24.10 21.55 3.29
CA VAL A 406 -23.61 20.26 3.78
C VAL A 406 -24.00 19.14 2.83
N VAL A 407 -23.16 18.11 2.78
CA VAL A 407 -23.50 16.79 2.23
C VAL A 407 -23.65 15.79 3.36
N GLU A 408 -24.64 14.91 3.25
CA GLU A 408 -24.87 13.81 4.17
C GLU A 408 -24.87 12.49 3.38
N ASP A 409 -23.97 11.56 3.75
CA ASP A 409 -23.84 10.27 3.08
C ASP A 409 -24.91 9.29 3.60
N ALA A 410 -25.72 8.77 2.69
CA ALA A 410 -26.73 7.74 2.96
C ALA A 410 -26.46 6.46 2.14
N SER A 411 -25.28 6.36 1.51
CA SER A 411 -24.98 5.36 0.51
C SER A 411 -24.36 4.09 1.09
N ARG A 412 -24.45 3.00 0.33
CA ARG A 412 -23.74 1.74 0.63
C ARG A 412 -22.26 1.76 0.23
N TYR A 413 -21.92 2.57 -0.77
CA TYR A 413 -20.63 2.52 -1.44
C TYR A 413 -19.74 3.73 -1.12
N GLY A 414 -20.26 4.72 -0.38
CA GLY A 414 -19.56 5.92 0.05
C GLY A 414 -19.81 7.13 -0.84
N THR A 415 -19.76 8.29 -0.20
CA THR A 415 -19.71 9.62 -0.83
C THR A 415 -18.35 10.25 -0.53
N TRP A 416 -17.77 11.01 -1.47
CA TRP A 416 -16.49 11.71 -1.31
C TRP A 416 -16.59 13.17 -1.71
N VAL A 417 -15.86 14.02 -1.00
CA VAL A 417 -15.65 15.44 -1.34
C VAL A 417 -14.15 15.65 -1.52
N ASN A 418 -13.71 16.07 -2.70
CA ASN A 418 -12.29 16.21 -3.05
C ASN A 418 -11.48 14.94 -2.72
N ASP A 419 -12.05 13.78 -3.06
CA ASP A 419 -11.49 12.45 -2.78
C ASP A 419 -11.35 12.09 -1.28
N ILE A 420 -11.89 12.91 -0.37
CA ILE A 420 -12.04 12.60 1.06
C ILE A 420 -13.41 11.99 1.29
N ARG A 421 -13.48 10.77 1.86
CA ARG A 421 -14.75 10.09 2.14
C ARG A 421 -15.53 10.85 3.21
N VAL A 422 -16.80 11.13 2.94
CA VAL A 422 -17.75 11.72 3.89
C VAL A 422 -18.09 10.68 4.96
N SER A 423 -18.07 11.10 6.23
CA SER A 423 -18.47 10.26 7.37
C SER A 423 -19.59 10.98 8.13
N GLY A 424 -20.84 10.57 7.91
CA GLY A 424 -22.01 11.29 8.42
C GLY A 424 -22.31 12.50 7.55
N SER A 425 -21.87 13.69 7.97
CA SER A 425 -22.04 14.93 7.20
C SER A 425 -20.74 15.72 7.06
N MET A 426 -20.60 16.47 5.96
CA MET A 426 -19.44 17.30 5.67
C MET A 426 -19.89 18.63 5.07
N GLU A 427 -19.26 19.73 5.48
CA GLU A 427 -19.52 21.04 4.89
C GLU A 427 -18.88 21.15 3.50
N LEU A 428 -19.59 21.76 2.56
CA LEU A 428 -19.15 21.97 1.18
C LEU A 428 -18.78 23.43 0.94
N ARG A 429 -17.83 23.64 0.04
CA ARG A 429 -17.36 24.93 -0.44
C ARG A 429 -17.44 25.00 -1.95
N ALA A 430 -17.54 26.20 -2.48
CA ALA A 430 -17.42 26.40 -3.92
C ALA A 430 -16.02 25.96 -4.39
N GLY A 431 -16.00 25.22 -5.50
CA GLY A 431 -14.82 24.56 -6.03
C GLY A 431 -14.65 23.11 -5.58
N ASP A 432 -15.43 22.65 -4.59
CA ASP A 432 -15.39 21.24 -4.18
C ASP A 432 -15.96 20.33 -5.26
N GLU A 433 -15.40 19.13 -5.37
CA GLU A 433 -15.91 18.06 -6.22
C GLU A 433 -16.54 16.96 -5.37
N LEU A 434 -17.83 16.71 -5.58
CA LEU A 434 -18.58 15.63 -4.95
C LEU A 434 -18.57 14.40 -5.84
N ARG A 435 -18.08 13.27 -5.32
CA ARG A 435 -18.12 11.96 -6.00
C ARG A 435 -19.06 11.01 -5.26
N VAL A 436 -19.96 10.37 -6.01
CA VAL A 436 -20.90 9.35 -5.50
C VAL A 436 -20.53 7.98 -6.05
N GLY A 437 -20.19 7.03 -5.18
CA GLY A 437 -19.83 5.65 -5.55
C GLY A 437 -18.38 5.42 -5.99
N SER A 438 -18.03 4.16 -6.28
CA SER A 438 -16.72 3.75 -6.81
C SER A 438 -16.86 2.53 -7.74
N PRO A 439 -16.58 2.67 -9.07
CA PRO A 439 -16.26 3.91 -9.78
C PRO A 439 -17.46 4.87 -9.80
N GLY A 440 -17.27 6.10 -9.32
CA GLY A 440 -18.36 7.02 -9.00
C GLY A 440 -18.55 8.18 -9.97
N SER A 441 -19.75 8.76 -9.99
CA SER A 441 -20.03 9.98 -10.78
C SER A 441 -19.59 11.22 -10.01
N ARG A 442 -18.97 12.18 -10.70
CA ARG A 442 -18.44 13.43 -10.13
C ARG A 442 -19.37 14.61 -10.44
N MET A 443 -19.52 15.50 -9.47
CA MET A 443 -20.36 16.70 -9.53
C MET A 443 -19.58 17.87 -8.94
N LEU A 444 -19.70 19.06 -9.53
CA LEU A 444 -18.95 20.23 -9.10
C LEU A 444 -19.85 21.16 -8.26
N LEU A 445 -19.33 21.66 -7.15
CA LEU A 445 -19.99 22.66 -6.33
C LEU A 445 -19.51 24.04 -6.76
N VAL A 446 -20.43 24.91 -7.16
CA VAL A 446 -20.08 26.24 -7.70
C VAL A 446 -20.81 27.35 -6.97
N SER A 447 -20.15 28.52 -6.90
CA SER A 447 -20.78 29.77 -6.47
C SER A 447 -21.05 30.64 -7.70
N ALA A 448 -22.32 30.83 -8.02
CA ALA A 448 -22.74 31.83 -8.98
C ALA A 448 -23.02 33.12 -8.20
N ARG A 449 -22.42 34.24 -8.63
CA ARG A 449 -22.86 35.55 -8.17
C ARG A 449 -24.24 35.79 -8.80
N GLY A 450 -25.26 35.92 -7.95
CA GLY A 450 -26.59 36.35 -8.37
C GLY A 450 -26.59 37.77 -8.90
#